data_AF-A0A2K4X3J7-F1
#
_entry.id   AF-A0A2K4X3J7-F1
#
_cell.length_a   1.000
_cell.length_b   1.000
_cell.length_c   1.000
_cell.angle_alpha   90.00
_cell.angle_beta   90.00
_cell.angle_gamma   90.00
#
_symmetry.space_group_name_H-M   'P 1'
#
loop_
_entity.id
_entity.type
_entity.pdbx_description
1 polymer ?
#
loop_
_entity_poly.entity_id
_entity_poly.type
_entity_poly.pdbx_seq_one_letter_code
_entity_poly.pdbx_strand_id
1 'polypeptide(L)'
;MPFIRADQMDEAARFTFYEKIYFYELERKEKLISRLNLPLAILGVLLSFLSYMLGKAPSAGDGFAGISFWILYLCAMFCLLCGAYYFRSSWQLRDFDRGLPTLTDLERYRADAAAHFAVHGENQDDAEIYYKTIILSYYIEGATVNTVNNDKRGSLLVSLANCVTLTMILSVLSFIPFYTHQQELNQYEQPKAATATSTSDAFC
;
A
#
# COMPACT_ATOMS: atom_id res chain seq x y z
N MET A 1 -10.39 -5.58 -32.53
CA MET A 1 -9.77 -4.28 -32.90
C MET A 1 -8.38 -4.57 -33.42
N PRO A 2 -8.03 -4.13 -34.64
CA PRO A 2 -6.68 -4.31 -35.15
C PRO A 2 -5.74 -3.37 -34.37
N PHE A 3 -4.66 -3.94 -33.82
CA PHE A 3 -3.61 -3.21 -33.13
C PHE A 3 -2.76 -2.52 -34.21
N ILE A 4 -3.05 -1.26 -34.53
CA ILE A 4 -2.20 -0.48 -35.44
C ILE A 4 -0.85 -0.32 -34.77
N ARG A 5 0.18 -0.81 -35.45
CA ARG A 5 1.57 -0.79 -34.99
C ARG A 5 2.03 0.67 -34.99
N ALA A 6 2.71 1.11 -33.93
CA ALA A 6 3.04 2.53 -33.71
C ALA A 6 3.93 3.16 -34.81
N ASP A 7 4.52 2.32 -35.68
CA ASP A 7 5.30 2.71 -36.86
C ASP A 7 4.44 3.17 -38.05
N GLN A 8 3.13 2.88 -38.06
CA GLN A 8 2.18 3.32 -39.10
C GLN A 8 1.32 4.53 -38.72
N MET A 9 1.53 5.10 -37.52
CA MET A 9 0.78 6.25 -37.04
C MET A 9 1.45 7.57 -37.45
N ASP A 10 0.65 8.52 -37.92
CA ASP A 10 1.05 9.90 -38.13
C ASP A 10 1.68 10.51 -36.87
N GLU A 11 2.61 11.45 -37.03
CA GLU A 11 3.42 11.97 -35.93
C GLU A 11 2.57 12.70 -34.87
N ALA A 12 1.55 13.45 -35.30
CA ALA A 12 0.60 14.10 -34.39
C ALA A 12 -0.24 13.07 -33.62
N ALA A 13 -0.61 11.97 -34.28
CA ALA A 13 -1.33 10.87 -33.64
C ALA A 13 -0.46 10.13 -32.62
N ARG A 14 0.82 9.91 -32.91
CA ARG A 14 1.79 9.32 -31.97
C ARG A 14 2.00 10.20 -30.75
N PHE A 15 2.16 11.51 -30.94
CA PHE A 15 2.32 12.47 -29.84
C PHE A 15 1.12 12.42 -28.89
N THR A 16 -0.08 12.55 -29.44
CA THR A 16 -1.34 12.48 -28.66
C THR A 16 -1.50 11.14 -27.94
N PHE A 17 -1.09 10.05 -28.58
CA PHE A 17 -1.15 8.72 -27.98
C PHE A 17 -0.21 8.58 -26.79
N TYR A 18 1.04 9.06 -26.88
CA TYR A 18 2.00 9.00 -25.77
C TYR A 18 1.60 9.91 -24.62
N GLU A 19 1.11 11.11 -24.92
CA GLU A 19 0.51 12.01 -23.93
C GLU A 19 -0.59 11.30 -23.15
N LYS A 20 -1.52 10.65 -23.86
CA LYS A 20 -2.63 9.92 -23.24
C LYS A 20 -2.15 8.77 -22.35
N ILE A 21 -1.15 7.99 -22.77
CA ILE A 21 -0.59 6.92 -21.93
C ILE A 21 0.04 7.51 -20.67
N TYR A 22 0.83 8.57 -20.82
CA TYR A 22 1.48 9.23 -19.70
C TYR A 22 0.47 9.69 -18.64
N PHE A 23 -0.58 10.40 -19.05
CA PHE A 23 -1.63 10.84 -18.12
C PHE A 23 -2.45 9.69 -17.54
N TYR A 24 -2.72 8.64 -18.34
CA TYR A 24 -3.38 7.44 -17.84
C TYR A 24 -2.59 6.77 -16.70
N GLU A 25 -1.27 6.66 -16.83
CA GLU A 25 -0.42 6.08 -15.77
C GLU A 25 -0.34 6.97 -14.53
N LEU A 26 -0.38 8.30 -14.69
CA LEU A 26 -0.51 9.22 -13.55
C LEU A 26 -1.83 9.05 -12.80
N GLU A 27 -2.95 8.93 -13.51
CA GLU A 27 -4.25 8.65 -12.89
C GLU A 27 -4.27 7.30 -12.19
N ARG A 28 -3.68 6.28 -12.83
CA ARG A 28 -3.59 4.92 -12.27
C ARG A 28 -2.81 4.92 -10.96
N LYS A 29 -1.73 5.71 -10.87
CA LYS A 29 -0.96 5.93 -9.63
C LYS A 29 -1.87 6.45 -8.52
N GLU A 30 -2.64 7.52 -8.75
CA GLU A 30 -3.53 8.11 -7.73
C GLU A 30 -4.59 7.09 -7.27
N LYS A 31 -5.18 6.33 -8.21
CA LYS A 31 -6.12 5.25 -7.88
C LYS A 31 -5.47 4.18 -7.01
N LEU A 32 -4.24 3.75 -7.33
CA LEU A 32 -3.52 2.76 -6.53
C LEU A 32 -3.15 3.28 -5.13
N ILE A 33 -2.73 4.54 -5.01
CA ILE A 33 -2.43 5.17 -3.71
C ILE A 33 -3.69 5.24 -2.85
N SER A 34 -4.83 5.65 -3.43
CA SER A 34 -6.10 5.73 -2.70
C SER A 34 -6.53 4.39 -2.10
N ARG A 35 -6.23 3.27 -2.79
CA ARG A 35 -6.54 1.91 -2.33
C ARG A 35 -5.70 1.45 -1.14
N LEU A 36 -4.61 2.14 -0.79
CA LEU A 36 -3.79 1.80 0.38
C LEU A 36 -4.44 2.23 1.71
N ASN A 37 -5.37 3.18 1.70
CA ASN A 37 -5.99 3.72 2.91
C ASN A 37 -6.81 2.66 3.67
N LEU A 38 -7.59 1.86 2.96
CA LEU A 38 -8.46 0.85 3.58
C LEU A 38 -7.62 -0.25 4.27
N PRO A 39 -6.63 -0.91 3.62
CA PRO A 39 -5.76 -1.85 4.29
C PRO A 39 -5.01 -1.26 5.49
N LEU A 40 -4.54 -0.02 5.41
CA LEU A 40 -3.86 0.65 6.53
C LEU A 40 -4.79 0.79 7.75
N ALA A 41 -6.04 1.23 7.53
CA ALA A 41 -7.02 1.33 8.60
C ALA A 41 -7.28 -0.03 9.25
N ILE A 42 -7.43 -1.08 8.44
CA ILE A 42 -7.64 -2.45 8.94
C ILE A 42 -6.43 -2.94 9.74
N LEU A 43 -5.19 -2.67 9.28
CA LEU A 43 -3.98 -2.99 10.05
C LEU A 43 -3.99 -2.33 11.43
N GLY A 44 -4.41 -1.07 11.54
CA GLY A 44 -4.54 -0.36 12.82
C GLY A 44 -5.59 -0.98 13.76
N VAL A 45 -6.73 -1.39 13.21
CA VAL A 45 -7.79 -2.09 13.96
C VAL A 45 -7.29 -3.46 14.45
N LEU A 46 -6.65 -4.24 13.57
CA LEU A 46 -6.10 -5.56 13.91
C LEU A 46 -5.00 -5.45 14.97
N LEU A 47 -4.12 -4.45 14.87
CA LEU A 47 -3.09 -4.19 15.87
C LEU A 47 -3.70 -3.89 17.24
N SER A 48 -4.77 -3.09 17.27
CA SER A 48 -5.49 -2.76 18.51
C SER A 48 -6.15 -4.01 19.12
N PHE A 49 -6.79 -4.83 18.28
CA PHE A 49 -7.43 -6.07 18.70
C PHE A 49 -6.43 -7.09 19.25
N LEU A 50 -5.30 -7.30 18.56
CA LEU A 50 -4.22 -8.17 19.02
C LEU A 50 -3.60 -7.66 20.31
N SER A 51 -3.39 -6.34 20.44
CA SER A 51 -2.87 -5.72 21.67
C SER A 51 -3.80 -5.96 22.87
N TYR A 52 -5.12 -5.88 22.67
CA TYR A 52 -6.10 -6.20 23.71
C TYR A 52 -5.97 -7.67 24.17
N MET A 53 -5.90 -8.62 23.23
CA MET A 53 -5.76 -10.04 23.58
C MET A 53 -4.45 -10.32 24.31
N LEU A 54 -3.36 -9.63 23.94
CA LEU A 54 -2.07 -9.78 24.60
C LEU A 54 -2.12 -9.43 26.09
N GLY A 55 -2.86 -8.38 26.46
CA GLY A 55 -2.98 -7.95 27.87
C GLY A 55 -3.72 -8.95 28.77
N LYS A 56 -4.39 -9.94 28.18
CA LYS A 56 -5.19 -10.97 28.86
C LYS A 56 -4.81 -12.38 28.39
N ALA A 57 -3.61 -12.52 27.83
CA ALA A 57 -3.19 -13.75 27.17
C ALA A 57 -3.09 -14.92 28.17
N PRO A 58 -3.50 -16.14 27.77
CA PRO A 58 -3.25 -17.33 28.56
C PRO A 58 -1.75 -17.56 28.76
N SER A 59 -1.41 -18.13 29.90
CA SER A 59 -0.07 -18.60 30.18
C SER A 59 0.26 -19.80 29.28
N ALA A 60 1.55 -19.97 28.94
CA ALA A 60 1.99 -21.15 28.18
C ALA A 60 1.75 -22.48 28.94
N GLY A 61 1.48 -22.41 30.26
CA GLY A 61 1.15 -23.55 31.10
C GLY A 61 -0.32 -23.98 31.04
N ASP A 62 -1.20 -23.23 30.37
CA ASP A 62 -2.66 -23.44 30.36
C ASP A 62 -3.09 -24.56 29.38
N GLY A 63 -2.22 -25.56 29.20
CA GLY A 63 -2.45 -26.71 28.34
C GLY A 63 -2.60 -26.37 26.84
N PHE A 64 -3.41 -27.17 26.14
CA PHE A 64 -3.56 -27.08 24.68
C PHE A 64 -4.16 -25.74 24.22
N ALA A 65 -5.07 -25.14 25.00
CA ALA A 65 -5.68 -23.85 24.68
C ALA A 65 -4.65 -22.71 24.70
N GLY A 66 -3.78 -22.66 25.72
CA GLY A 66 -2.70 -21.67 25.79
C GLY A 66 -1.71 -21.80 24.63
N ILE A 67 -1.26 -23.03 24.32
CA ILE A 67 -0.32 -23.28 23.22
C ILE A 67 -0.93 -22.89 21.86
N SER A 68 -2.18 -23.29 21.60
CA SER A 68 -2.86 -22.98 20.34
C SER A 68 -3.11 -21.47 20.17
N PHE A 69 -3.45 -20.75 21.25
CA PHE A 69 -3.51 -19.29 21.25
C PHE A 69 -2.19 -18.67 20.78
N TRP A 70 -1.07 -19.04 21.40
CA TRP A 70 0.23 -18.44 21.08
C TRP A 70 0.69 -18.73 19.65
N ILE A 71 0.46 -19.95 19.15
CA ILE A 71 0.78 -20.29 17.75
C ILE A 71 -0.01 -19.40 16.78
N LEU A 72 -1.33 -19.32 16.95
CA LEU A 72 -2.19 -18.52 16.07
C LEU A 72 -1.92 -17.02 16.21
N TYR A 73 -1.70 -16.54 17.43
CA TYR A 73 -1.38 -15.15 17.73
C TYR A 73 -0.05 -14.72 17.09
N LEU A 74 1.02 -15.53 17.23
CA LEU A 74 2.32 -15.22 16.64
C LEU A 74 2.26 -15.27 15.11
N CYS A 75 1.52 -16.23 14.53
CA CYS A 75 1.27 -16.26 13.10
C CYS A 75 0.50 -15.01 12.63
N ALA A 76 -0.51 -14.55 13.37
CA ALA A 76 -1.24 -13.31 13.08
C ALA A 76 -0.31 -12.10 13.13
N MET A 77 0.51 -11.97 14.18
CA MET A 77 1.49 -10.90 14.32
C MET A 77 2.52 -10.89 13.19
N PHE A 78 3.02 -12.06 12.78
CA PHE A 78 3.93 -12.18 11.64
C PHE A 78 3.28 -11.69 10.35
N CYS A 79 2.04 -12.13 10.06
CA CYS A 79 1.29 -11.68 8.89
C CYS A 79 1.01 -10.17 8.92
N LEU A 80 0.74 -9.62 10.10
CA LEU A 80 0.52 -8.18 10.31
C LEU A 80 1.78 -7.39 9.96
N LEU A 81 2.96 -7.84 10.42
CA LEU A 81 4.24 -7.22 10.11
C LEU A 81 4.58 -7.32 8.61
N CYS A 82 4.31 -8.46 7.97
CA CYS A 82 4.43 -8.59 6.51
C CYS A 82 3.48 -7.61 5.80
N GLY A 83 2.25 -7.45 6.27
CA GLY A 83 1.31 -6.45 5.76
C GLY A 83 1.86 -5.03 5.88
N ALA A 84 2.36 -4.64 7.04
CA ALA A 84 2.99 -3.33 7.25
C ALA A 84 4.20 -3.10 6.32
N TYR A 85 5.02 -4.13 6.11
CA TYR A 85 6.13 -4.09 5.15
C TYR A 85 5.66 -3.86 3.71
N TYR A 86 4.64 -4.59 3.24
CA TYR A 86 4.10 -4.41 1.88
C TYR A 86 3.45 -3.04 1.71
N PHE A 87 2.74 -2.54 2.72
CA PHE A 87 2.22 -1.17 2.72
C PHE A 87 3.36 -0.15 2.56
N ARG A 88 4.41 -0.25 3.39
CA ARG A 88 5.56 0.65 3.34
C ARG A 88 6.26 0.60 1.99
N SER A 89 6.48 -0.60 1.45
CA SER A 89 7.11 -0.82 0.15
C SER A 89 6.28 -0.19 -0.98
N SER A 90 4.95 -0.39 -0.96
CA SER A 90 4.03 0.20 -1.93
C SER A 90 4.02 1.74 -1.86
N TRP A 91 4.20 2.31 -0.67
CA TRP A 91 4.27 3.76 -0.47
C TRP A 91 5.58 4.37 -0.97
N GLN A 92 6.72 3.70 -0.77
CA GLN A 92 8.05 4.17 -1.22
C GLN A 92 8.14 4.34 -2.74
N LEU A 93 7.42 3.53 -3.51
CA LEU A 93 7.39 3.63 -4.98
C LEU A 93 6.96 5.02 -5.48
N ARG A 94 6.23 5.79 -4.66
CA ARG A 94 5.80 7.15 -5.01
C ARG A 94 6.97 8.10 -5.27
N ASP A 95 8.10 7.89 -4.59
CA ASP A 95 9.26 8.78 -4.68
C ASP A 95 10.06 8.57 -5.98
N PHE A 96 9.78 7.49 -6.71
CA PHE A 96 10.44 7.14 -7.98
C PHE A 96 9.58 7.40 -9.21
N ASP A 97 8.36 7.93 -9.05
CA ASP A 97 7.49 8.27 -10.17
C ASP A 97 7.99 9.52 -10.88
N ARG A 98 7.88 9.54 -12.21
CA ARG A 98 8.36 10.62 -13.07
C ARG A 98 7.21 11.50 -13.52
N GLY A 99 7.33 12.79 -13.21
CA GLY A 99 6.45 13.84 -13.70
C GLY A 99 7.07 14.64 -14.83
N LEU A 100 6.28 15.54 -15.42
CA LEU A 100 6.80 16.57 -16.31
C LEU A 100 7.62 17.60 -15.50
N PRO A 101 8.62 18.24 -16.14
CA PRO A 101 9.23 19.45 -15.60
C PRO A 101 8.18 20.54 -15.38
N THR A 102 8.55 21.59 -14.63
CA THR A 102 7.62 22.71 -14.44
C THR A 102 7.36 23.43 -15.76
N LEU A 103 6.20 24.08 -15.88
CA LEU A 103 5.90 24.88 -17.07
C LEU A 103 6.94 25.99 -17.30
N THR A 104 7.51 26.53 -16.23
CA THR A 104 8.60 27.51 -16.31
C THR A 104 9.86 26.90 -16.92
N ASP A 105 10.22 25.68 -16.54
CA ASP A 105 11.38 24.98 -17.12
C ASP A 105 11.13 24.63 -18.58
N LEU A 106 9.93 24.15 -18.92
CA LEU A 106 9.55 23.85 -20.30
C LEU A 106 9.59 25.11 -21.18
N GLU A 107 9.07 26.24 -20.70
CA GLU A 107 9.11 27.49 -21.44
C GLU A 107 10.53 28.04 -21.58
N ARG A 108 11.38 27.85 -20.56
CA ARG A 108 12.80 28.15 -20.67
C ARG A 108 13.47 27.29 -21.74
N TYR A 109 13.23 25.97 -21.75
CA TYR A 109 13.76 25.09 -22.81
C TYR A 109 13.29 25.51 -24.20
N ARG A 110 12.03 25.94 -24.34
CA ARG A 110 11.49 26.45 -25.60
C ARG A 110 12.23 27.71 -26.06
N ALA A 111 12.43 28.67 -25.16
CA ALA A 111 13.14 29.91 -25.45
C ALA A 111 14.62 29.67 -25.78
N ASP A 112 15.29 28.80 -25.01
CA ASP A 112 16.70 28.44 -25.23
C ASP A 112 16.89 27.71 -26.57
N ALA A 113 15.98 26.80 -26.91
CA ALA A 113 15.98 26.14 -28.22
C ALA A 113 15.79 27.15 -29.36
N ALA A 114 14.81 28.06 -29.24
CA ALA A 114 14.60 29.11 -30.24
C ALA A 114 15.84 30.00 -30.43
N ALA A 115 16.50 30.40 -29.35
CA ALA A 115 17.72 31.19 -29.41
C ALA A 115 18.89 30.41 -30.05
N HIS A 116 19.05 29.13 -29.72
CA HIS A 116 20.11 28.29 -30.28
C HIS A 116 19.94 28.10 -31.80
N PHE A 117 18.75 27.71 -32.25
CA PHE A 117 18.47 27.47 -33.67
C PHE A 117 18.28 28.76 -34.49
N ALA A 118 18.00 29.90 -33.87
CA ALA A 118 18.06 31.19 -34.57
C ALA A 118 19.48 31.52 -35.07
N VAL A 119 20.51 31.01 -34.40
CA VAL A 119 21.93 31.25 -34.76
C VAL A 119 22.52 30.07 -35.55
N HIS A 120 22.11 28.84 -35.27
CA HIS A 120 22.74 27.62 -35.81
C HIS A 120 21.80 26.74 -36.64
N GLY A 121 20.51 27.06 -36.71
CA GLY A 121 19.52 26.27 -37.42
C GLY A 121 19.61 26.45 -38.93
N GLU A 122 19.30 25.39 -39.66
CA GLU A 122 19.22 25.41 -41.12
C GLU A 122 17.79 25.71 -41.58
N ASN A 123 16.78 25.31 -40.80
CA ASN A 123 15.36 25.55 -41.08
C ASN A 123 14.71 26.37 -39.96
N GLN A 124 13.63 27.08 -40.31
CA GLN A 124 12.84 27.86 -39.35
C GLN A 124 12.17 26.99 -38.28
N ASP A 125 11.87 25.73 -38.60
CA ASP A 125 11.09 24.84 -37.74
C ASP A 125 11.95 24.00 -36.78
N ASP A 126 13.29 24.05 -36.91
CA ASP A 126 14.22 23.19 -36.17
C ASP A 126 14.03 23.31 -34.64
N ALA A 127 13.78 24.54 -34.16
CA ALA A 127 13.52 24.81 -32.74
C ALA A 127 12.22 24.15 -32.24
N GLU A 128 11.16 24.20 -33.03
CA GLU A 128 9.86 23.64 -32.67
C GLU A 128 9.91 22.10 -32.70
N ILE A 129 10.57 21.53 -33.70
CA ILE A 129 10.78 20.07 -33.80
C ILE A 129 11.59 19.57 -32.61
N TYR A 130 12.68 20.27 -32.25
CA TYR A 130 13.49 19.92 -31.09
C TYR A 130 12.69 19.98 -29.78
N TYR A 131 11.91 21.06 -29.59
CA TYR A 131 11.06 21.21 -28.40
C TYR A 131 10.00 20.11 -28.30
N LYS A 132 9.30 19.80 -29.40
CA LYS A 132 8.34 18.68 -29.45
C LYS A 132 9.00 17.34 -29.12
N THR A 133 10.23 17.11 -29.60
CA THR A 133 11.01 15.90 -29.32
C THR A 133 11.38 15.77 -27.84
N ILE A 134 11.70 16.87 -27.18
CA ILE A 134 11.94 16.89 -25.73
C ILE A 134 10.68 16.49 -24.96
N ILE A 135 9.53 17.10 -25.27
CA ILE A 135 8.27 16.76 -24.59
C ILE A 135 7.92 15.29 -24.82
N LEU A 136 8.07 14.81 -26.05
CA LEU A 136 7.81 13.42 -26.39
C LEU A 136 8.70 12.48 -25.57
N SER A 137 9.98 12.83 -25.37
CA SER A 137 10.90 12.07 -24.53
C SER A 137 10.42 11.99 -23.08
N TYR A 138 9.92 13.10 -22.51
CA TYR A 138 9.32 13.09 -21.17
C TYR A 138 8.07 12.23 -21.07
N TYR A 139 7.20 12.24 -22.09
CA TYR A 139 6.03 11.34 -22.12
C TYR A 139 6.45 9.88 -22.16
N ILE A 140 7.44 9.53 -23.00
CA ILE A 140 7.93 8.15 -23.13
C ILE A 140 8.59 7.70 -21.83
N GLU A 141 9.54 8.48 -21.30
CA GLU A 141 10.25 8.13 -20.06
C GLU A 141 9.29 8.06 -18.87
N GLY A 142 8.44 9.09 -18.74
CA GLY A 142 7.44 9.18 -17.69
C GLY A 142 6.46 8.02 -17.72
N ALA A 143 5.86 7.73 -18.88
CA ALA A 143 4.96 6.59 -19.06
C ALA A 143 5.65 5.26 -18.73
N THR A 144 6.89 5.08 -19.20
CA THR A 144 7.65 3.84 -19.00
C THR A 144 7.93 3.59 -17.51
N VAL A 145 8.51 4.57 -16.83
CA VAL A 145 8.86 4.45 -15.41
C VAL A 145 7.60 4.30 -14.55
N ASN A 146 6.57 5.11 -14.83
CA ASN A 146 5.32 5.08 -14.07
C ASN A 146 4.57 3.75 -14.28
N THR A 147 4.58 3.17 -15.48
CA THR A 147 4.00 1.84 -15.73
C THR A 147 4.67 0.78 -14.86
N VAL A 148 6.01 0.71 -14.88
CA VAL A 148 6.78 -0.26 -14.08
C VAL A 148 6.52 -0.08 -12.58
N ASN A 149 6.47 1.16 -12.10
CA ASN A 149 6.19 1.44 -10.71
C ASN A 149 4.75 1.10 -10.33
N ASN A 150 3.77 1.41 -11.19
CA ASN A 150 2.35 1.10 -10.99
C ASN A 150 2.09 -0.41 -10.99
N ASP A 151 2.77 -1.17 -11.82
CA ASP A 151 2.68 -2.63 -11.84
C ASP A 151 3.23 -3.24 -10.56
N LYS A 152 4.41 -2.79 -10.12
CA LYS A 152 4.99 -3.18 -8.82
C LYS A 152 4.07 -2.83 -7.66
N ARG A 153 3.55 -1.60 -7.65
CA ARG A 153 2.59 -1.10 -6.65
C ARG A 153 1.32 -1.96 -6.63
N GLY A 154 0.78 -2.30 -7.80
CA GLY A 154 -0.37 -3.20 -7.93
C GLY A 154 -0.11 -4.58 -7.33
N SER A 155 1.04 -5.19 -7.63
CA SER A 155 1.44 -6.49 -7.07
C SER A 155 1.57 -6.45 -5.54
N LEU A 156 2.27 -5.43 -5.01
CA LEU A 156 2.43 -5.23 -3.57
C LEU A 156 1.08 -5.02 -2.86
N LEU A 157 0.12 -4.33 -3.51
CA LEU A 157 -1.21 -4.12 -2.96
C LEU A 157 -2.00 -5.42 -2.84
N VAL A 158 -1.84 -6.35 -3.80
CA VAL A 158 -2.43 -7.70 -3.71
C VAL A 158 -1.79 -8.47 -2.55
N SER A 159 -0.46 -8.45 -2.42
CA SER A 159 0.23 -9.09 -1.29
C SER A 159 -0.20 -8.50 0.06
N LEU A 160 -0.34 -7.18 0.15
CA LEU A 160 -0.87 -6.48 1.32
C LEU A 160 -2.29 -6.97 1.67
N ALA A 161 -3.19 -7.00 0.69
CA ALA A 161 -4.56 -7.46 0.90
C ALA A 161 -4.62 -8.91 1.40
N ASN A 162 -3.78 -9.78 0.85
CA ASN A 162 -3.67 -11.17 1.30
C ASN A 162 -3.15 -11.27 2.74
N CYS A 163 -2.09 -10.53 3.09
CA CYS A 163 -1.57 -10.49 4.46
C CYS A 163 -2.59 -9.96 5.45
N VAL A 164 -3.32 -8.90 5.12
CA VAL A 164 -4.38 -8.35 5.97
C VAL A 164 -5.50 -9.36 6.17
N THR A 165 -5.95 -10.02 5.10
CA THR A 165 -7.01 -11.04 5.17
C THR A 165 -6.58 -12.22 6.02
N LEU A 166 -5.35 -12.72 5.85
CA LEU A 166 -4.80 -13.81 6.63
C LEU A 166 -4.63 -13.43 8.11
N THR A 167 -4.16 -12.22 8.38
CA THR A 167 -4.06 -11.67 9.74
C THR A 167 -5.43 -11.65 10.41
N MET A 168 -6.47 -11.19 9.70
CA MET A 168 -7.83 -11.17 10.21
C MET A 168 -8.32 -12.58 10.58
N ILE A 169 -8.15 -13.56 9.68
CA ILE A 169 -8.56 -14.96 9.93
C ILE A 169 -7.82 -15.52 11.14
N LEU A 170 -6.49 -15.38 11.19
CA LEU A 170 -5.68 -15.88 12.30
C LEU A 170 -6.00 -15.20 13.63
N SER A 171 -6.33 -13.91 13.61
CA SER A 171 -6.75 -13.16 14.80
C SER A 171 -8.09 -13.65 15.34
N VAL A 172 -9.04 -13.97 14.46
CA VAL A 172 -10.33 -14.55 14.87
C VAL A 172 -10.14 -15.97 15.40
N LEU A 173 -9.28 -16.77 14.76
CA LEU A 173 -8.98 -18.13 15.24
C LEU A 173 -8.26 -18.11 16.59
N SER A 174 -7.34 -17.17 16.84
CA SER A 174 -6.68 -17.03 18.15
C SER A 174 -7.64 -16.55 19.24
N PHE A 175 -8.71 -15.83 18.87
CA PHE A 175 -9.71 -15.38 19.83
C PHE A 175 -10.50 -16.54 20.47
N ILE A 176 -10.68 -17.67 19.78
CA ILE A 176 -11.44 -18.82 20.31
C ILE A 176 -10.79 -19.39 21.60
N PRO A 177 -9.52 -19.84 21.60
CA PRO A 177 -8.87 -20.34 22.82
C PRO A 177 -8.68 -19.23 23.87
N PHE A 178 -8.52 -17.99 23.46
CA PHE A 178 -8.47 -16.84 24.36
C PHE A 178 -9.78 -16.67 25.13
N TYR A 179 -10.92 -16.74 24.44
CA TYR A 179 -12.23 -16.55 25.03
C TYR A 179 -12.58 -17.68 26.00
N THR A 180 -12.28 -18.93 25.64
CA THR A 180 -12.50 -20.08 26.54
C THR A 180 -11.68 -19.94 27.83
N HIS A 181 -10.42 -19.54 27.72
CA HIS A 181 -9.56 -19.31 28.89
C HIS A 181 -10.11 -18.19 29.80
N GLN A 182 -10.58 -17.09 29.22
CA GLN A 182 -11.21 -16.01 29.97
C GLN A 182 -12.50 -16.46 30.67
N GLN A 183 -13.31 -17.33 30.06
CA GLN A 183 -14.50 -17.89 30.72
C GLN A 183 -14.14 -18.76 31.92
N GLU A 184 -13.11 -19.61 31.81
CA GLU A 184 -12.63 -20.44 32.91
C GLU A 184 -12.18 -19.57 34.09
N LEU A 185 -11.33 -18.56 33.84
CA LEU A 185 -10.88 -17.63 34.88
C LEU A 185 -12.05 -16.95 35.61
N ASN A 186 -13.03 -16.44 34.85
CA ASN A 186 -14.21 -15.80 35.44
C ASN A 186 -15.06 -16.77 36.27
N GLN A 187 -15.16 -18.05 35.87
CA GLN A 187 -15.86 -19.08 36.63
C GLN A 187 -15.14 -19.47 37.92
N TYR A 188 -13.80 -19.47 37.94
CA TYR A 188 -13.01 -19.74 39.16
C TYR A 188 -13.00 -18.57 40.16
N GLU A 189 -13.10 -17.34 39.68
CA GLU A 189 -13.09 -16.14 40.54
C GLU A 189 -14.43 -15.88 41.25
N GLN A 190 -15.57 -16.17 40.61
CA GLN A 190 -16.91 -16.00 41.23
C GLN A 190 -17.14 -16.76 42.56
N PRO A 191 -16.81 -18.06 42.71
CA PRO A 191 -16.99 -18.77 43.97
C PRO A 191 -16.04 -18.27 45.08
N LYS A 192 -14.87 -17.73 44.72
CA LYS A 192 -13.91 -17.19 45.69
C LYS A 192 -14.40 -15.89 46.34
N ALA A 193 -15.07 -15.03 45.57
CA ALA A 193 -15.71 -13.83 46.10
C ALA A 193 -16.91 -14.14 47.02
N ALA A 194 -17.74 -15.13 46.67
CA ALA A 194 -18.89 -15.53 47.50
C ALA A 194 -18.47 -16.16 48.85
N THR A 195 -17.33 -16.84 48.91
CA THR A 195 -16.82 -17.50 50.13
C THR A 195 -16.04 -16.54 51.04
N ALA A 196 -15.46 -15.47 50.49
CA ALA A 196 -14.80 -14.41 51.26
C ALA A 196 -15.81 -13.51 52.00
N THR A 197 -16.99 -13.28 51.42
CA THR A 197 -18.05 -12.49 52.07
C THR A 197 -18.77 -13.26 53.19
N SER A 198 -18.85 -14.59 53.12
CA SER A 198 -19.50 -15.40 54.16
C SER A 198 -18.65 -15.63 55.41
N THR A 199 -17.34 -15.37 55.35
CA THR A 199 -16.42 -15.55 56.49
C THR A 199 -16.25 -14.29 57.35
N SER A 200 -16.64 -13.10 56.87
CA SER A 200 -16.63 -11.88 57.72
C SER A 200 -17.82 -11.81 58.68
N ASP A 201 -18.94 -12.46 58.36
CA ASP A 201 -20.18 -12.39 59.15
C ASP A 201 -20.27 -13.48 60.24
N ALA A 202 -19.26 -14.35 60.35
CA ALA A 202 -19.21 -15.45 61.33
C ALA A 202 -18.46 -15.10 62.63
N PHE A 203 -18.01 -13.86 62.81
CA PHE A 203 -17.42 -13.34 64.05
C PHE A 203 -18.22 -12.14 64.58
N CYS A 204 -19.43 -12.41 65.08
CA CYS A 204 -20.20 -11.52 65.96
C CYS A 204 -20.79 -12.36 67.10
#